data_AF-A0A3N6E376-F1
#
_entry.id   AF-A0A3N6E376-F1
#
_cell.length_a   1.000
_cell.length_b   1.000
_cell.length_c   1.000
_cell.angle_alpha   90.00
_cell.angle_beta   90.00
_cell.angle_gamma   90.00
#
_symmetry.space_group_name_H-M   'P 1'
#
loop_
_entity.id
_entity.type
_entity.pdbx_description
1 polymer ?
#
loop_
_entity_poly.entity_id
_entity_poly.type
_entity_poly.pdbx_seq_one_letter_code
_entity_poly.pdbx_strand_id
1 'polypeptide(L)'
;MELDMTADELKAVLNRLRRAQGQLAAVIRMIEEGRDCEDVVTQMAAVSRALDRAGFAIIATGLQHCLADAAAEPADRDRMRARLEKLFLSLA
;
A
#
# COMPACT_ATOMS: atom_id res chain seq x y z
N MET A 1 2.65 -2.31 -15.61
CA MET A 1 1.40 -2.51 -14.87
C MET A 1 0.82 -1.13 -14.71
N GLU A 2 -0.08 -0.77 -15.61
CA GLU A 2 -0.89 0.44 -15.40
C GLU A 2 -1.81 0.15 -14.22
N LEU A 3 -1.96 1.13 -13.33
CA LEU A 3 -2.90 1.03 -12.22
C LEU A 3 -4.30 1.20 -12.79
N ASP A 4 -4.85 0.12 -13.34
CA ASP A 4 -6.25 0.08 -13.78
C ASP A 4 -7.14 -0.18 -12.56
N MET A 5 -7.32 0.88 -11.77
CA MET A 5 -8.19 0.93 -10.60
C MET A 5 -9.31 1.92 -10.89
N THR A 6 -10.52 1.66 -10.40
CA THR A 6 -11.59 2.63 -10.53
C THR A 6 -11.23 3.93 -9.80
N ALA A 7 -11.79 5.05 -10.25
CA ALA A 7 -11.48 6.37 -9.68
C ALA A 7 -11.70 6.44 -8.16
N ASP A 8 -12.68 5.70 -7.64
CA ASP A 8 -13.02 5.64 -6.22
C ASP A 8 -12.03 4.78 -5.40
N GLU A 9 -11.59 3.64 -5.94
CA GLU A 9 -10.57 2.79 -5.31
C GLU A 9 -9.22 3.52 -5.24
N LEU A 10 -8.85 4.21 -6.32
CA LEU A 10 -7.64 5.02 -6.37
C LEU A 10 -7.70 6.16 -5.36
N LYS A 11 -8.85 6.83 -5.22
CA LYS A 11 -9.06 7.90 -4.23
C LYS A 11 -8.87 7.39 -2.80
N ALA A 12 -9.38 6.19 -2.48
CA ALA A 12 -9.26 5.62 -1.14
C ALA A 12 -7.79 5.28 -0.79
N VAL A 13 -7.02 4.76 -1.76
CA VAL A 13 -5.58 4.50 -1.60
C VAL A 13 -4.80 5.81 -1.45
N LEU A 14 -5.05 6.79 -2.32
CA LEU A 14 -4.40 8.11 -2.25
C LEU A 14 -4.64 8.80 -0.91
N ASN A 15 -5.84 8.70 -0.35
CA ASN A 15 -6.15 9.26 0.97
C ASN A 15 -5.39 8.56 2.12
N ARG A 16 -5.05 7.27 1.98
CA ARG A 16 -4.19 6.57 2.94
C ARG A 16 -2.74 7.01 2.80
N LEU A 17 -2.23 7.10 1.57
CA LEU A 17 -0.86 7.55 1.29
C LEU A 17 -0.62 8.99 1.74
N ARG A 18 -1.57 9.91 1.50
CA ARG A 18 -1.49 11.30 1.98
C ARG A 18 -1.45 11.39 3.51
N ARG A 19 -2.16 10.52 4.22
CA ARG A 19 -2.08 10.44 5.68
C ARG A 19 -0.71 9.95 6.13
N ALA A 20 -0.18 8.89 5.51
CA ALA A 20 1.18 8.40 5.79
C ALA A 20 2.24 9.48 5.52
N GLN A 21 2.10 10.25 4.45
CA GLN A 21 2.96 11.40 4.15
C GLN A 21 2.93 12.45 5.28
N GLY A 22 1.75 12.80 5.79
CA GLY A 22 1.61 13.73 6.91
C GLY A 22 2.26 13.20 8.21
N GLN A 23 2.13 11.90 8.46
CA GLN A 23 2.79 11.25 9.60
C GLN A 23 4.31 11.24 9.46
N LEU A 24 4.83 10.95 8.26
CA LEU A 24 6.27 11.00 7.98
C LEU A 24 6.83 12.42 8.14
N ALA A 25 6.09 13.43 7.66
CA ALA A 25 6.46 14.83 7.87
C ALA A 25 6.44 15.23 9.36
N ALA A 26 5.63 14.57 10.19
CA ALA A 26 5.70 14.75 11.64
C ALA A 26 6.97 14.09 12.21
N VAL A 27 7.30 12.86 11.80
CA VAL A 27 8.54 12.18 12.23
C VAL A 27 9.79 13.01 11.92
N ILE A 28 9.88 13.59 10.72
CA ILE A 28 11.00 14.46 10.33
C ILE A 28 11.11 15.65 11.31
N ARG A 29 9.99 16.34 11.58
CA ARG A 29 9.95 17.44 12.55
C ARG A 29 10.37 17.00 13.95
N MET A 30 9.92 15.84 14.41
CA MET A 30 10.32 15.30 15.71
C MET A 30 11.84 15.12 15.82
N ILE A 31 12.49 14.67 14.73
CA ILE A 31 13.95 14.54 14.67
C ILE A 31 14.63 15.91 14.66
N GLU A 32 14.14 16.86 13.85
CA GLU A 32 14.67 18.23 13.78
C GLU A 32 14.55 18.98 15.12
N GLU A 33 13.48 18.72 15.87
CA GLU A 33 13.22 19.26 17.22
C GLU A 33 14.01 18.53 18.33
N GLY A 34 14.75 17.46 18.00
CA GLY A 34 15.53 16.70 18.98
C GLY A 34 14.68 15.94 20.00
N ARG A 35 13.51 15.44 19.59
CA ARG A 35 12.63 14.65 20.47
C ARG A 35 13.23 13.30 20.84
N ASP A 36 12.66 12.70 21.88
CA ASP A 36 13.07 11.40 22.39
C ASP A 36 13.03 10.29 21.32
N CYS A 37 14.00 9.38 21.41
CA CYS A 37 14.18 8.29 20.45
C CYS A 37 12.97 7.32 20.45
N GLU A 38 12.41 7.02 21.63
CA GLU A 38 11.26 6.11 21.77
C GLU A 38 10.02 6.69 21.09
N ASP A 39 9.78 7.99 21.26
CA ASP A 39 8.70 8.72 20.58
C ASP A 39 8.85 8.67 19.05
N VAL A 40 10.06 8.94 18.54
CA VAL A 40 10.35 8.93 17.10
C VAL A 40 10.14 7.53 16.51
N VAL A 41 10.68 6.49 17.17
CA VAL A 41 10.54 5.10 16.71
C VAL A 41 9.09 4.64 16.75
N THR A 42 8.33 5.00 17.80
CA THR A 42 6.90 4.70 17.90
C THR A 42 6.12 5.32 16.74
N GLN A 43 6.40 6.60 16.44
CA GLN A 43 5.73 7.27 15.33
C GLN A 43 6.16 6.71 13.96
N MET A 44 7.43 6.33 13.81
CA MET A 44 7.91 5.65 12.61
C MET A 44 7.20 4.31 12.38
N ALA A 45 6.99 3.52 13.44
CA ALA A 45 6.23 2.28 13.36
C ALA A 45 4.77 2.52 12.93
N ALA A 46 4.16 3.63 13.37
CA ALA A 46 2.83 4.03 12.93
C ALA A 46 2.79 4.40 11.43
N VAL A 47 3.84 5.06 10.91
CA VAL A 47 4.00 5.34 9.47
C VAL A 47 4.12 4.04 8.69
N SER A 48 4.99 3.11 9.13
CA SER A 48 5.18 1.82 8.46
C SER A 48 3.85 1.07 8.33
N ARG A 49 3.10 0.93 9.43
CA ARG A 49 1.79 0.28 9.42
C ARG A 49 0.78 0.96 8.49
N ALA A 50 0.86 2.28 8.33
CA ALA A 50 -0.01 3.00 7.41
C ALA A 50 0.34 2.71 5.94
N LEU A 51 1.64 2.59 5.64
CA LEU A 51 2.14 2.19 4.32
C LEU A 51 1.76 0.75 4.00
N ASP A 52 1.96 -0.19 4.92
CA ASP A 52 1.62 -1.60 4.74
C ASP A 52 0.13 -1.76 4.39
N ARG A 53 -0.75 -1.08 5.14
CA ARG A 53 -2.20 -1.08 4.88
C ARG A 53 -2.55 -0.48 3.51
N ALA A 54 -1.82 0.54 3.05
CA ALA A 54 -2.03 1.09 1.71
C ALA A 54 -1.57 0.10 0.63
N GLY A 55 -0.42 -0.54 0.82
CA GLY A 55 0.11 -1.60 -0.06
C GLY A 55 -0.85 -2.78 -0.18
N PHE A 56 -1.35 -3.29 0.95
CA PHE A 56 -2.34 -4.37 0.95
C PHE A 56 -3.63 -3.99 0.21
N ALA A 57 -4.12 -2.77 0.37
CA ALA A 57 -5.31 -2.31 -0.35
C ALA A 57 -5.09 -2.29 -1.88
N ILE A 58 -3.91 -1.85 -2.34
CA ILE A 58 -3.56 -1.84 -3.77
C ILE A 58 -3.53 -3.27 -4.32
N ILE A 59 -2.82 -4.17 -3.65
CA ILE A 59 -2.68 -5.56 -4.11
C ILE A 59 -4.02 -6.28 -4.09
N ALA A 60 -4.81 -6.11 -3.03
CA ALA A 60 -6.13 -6.73 -2.92
C ALA A 60 -7.06 -6.28 -4.05
N THR A 61 -7.05 -4.98 -4.39
CA THR A 61 -7.85 -4.45 -5.51
C THR A 61 -7.37 -5.02 -6.85
N GLY A 62 -6.04 -5.07 -7.07
CA GLY A 62 -5.47 -5.67 -8.28
C GLY A 62 -5.82 -7.16 -8.43
N LEU A 63 -5.87 -7.91 -7.32
CA LEU A 63 -6.28 -9.31 -7.32
C LEU A 63 -7.77 -9.47 -7.64
N GLN A 64 -8.62 -8.60 -7.10
CA GLN A 64 -10.05 -8.60 -7.41
C GLN A 64 -10.29 -8.34 -8.91
N HIS A 65 -9.60 -7.37 -9.51
CA HIS A 65 -9.70 -7.11 -10.95
C HIS A 65 -9.20 -8.28 -11.80
N CYS A 66 -8.08 -8.91 -11.42
CA CYS A 66 -7.59 -10.09 -12.15
C CYS A 66 -8.56 -11.27 -12.11
N LEU A 67 -9.26 -11.47 -10.99
CA LEU A 67 -10.24 -12.54 -10.86
C LEU A 67 -11.56 -12.22 -11.56
N ALA A 68 -11.90 -10.93 -11.66
CA ALA A 68 -13.12 -10.45 -12.32
C ALA A 68 -13.00 -10.37 -13.85
N ASP A 69 -11.78 -10.34 -14.39
CA ASP A 69 -11.55 -10.33 -15.84
C ASP A 69 -11.84 -11.70 -16.48
N ALA A 70 -13.12 -11.86 -16.86
CA ALA A 70 -13.63 -13.04 -17.55
C ALA A 70 -13.11 -13.16 -19.00
N ALA A 71 -12.54 -12.08 -19.57
CA ALA A 71 -12.03 -12.07 -20.94
C ALA A 71 -10.58 -12.58 -21.04
N ALA A 72 -9.85 -12.63 -19.93
CA ALA A 72 -8.48 -13.15 -19.89
C ALA A 72 -8.42 -14.68 -20.09
N GLU A 73 -7.36 -15.14 -20.77
CA GLU A 73 -7.05 -16.57 -20.87
C GLU A 73 -6.72 -17.16 -19.48
N PRO A 74 -7.09 -18.42 -19.17
CA PRO A 74 -6.82 -19.03 -17.86
C PRO A 74 -5.34 -18.98 -17.46
N ALA A 75 -4.43 -19.22 -18.41
CA ALA A 75 -3.00 -19.19 -18.17
C ALA A 75 -2.47 -17.79 -17.78
N ASP A 76 -3.10 -16.73 -18.29
CA ASP A 76 -2.70 -15.36 -17.99
C ASP A 76 -3.21 -14.93 -16.61
N ARG A 77 -4.44 -15.33 -16.25
CA ARG A 77 -4.96 -15.16 -14.88
C ARG A 77 -4.09 -15.85 -13.84
N ASP A 78 -3.65 -17.09 -14.10
CA ASP A 78 -2.81 -17.84 -13.16
C ASP A 78 -1.42 -17.19 -12.98
N ARG A 79 -0.79 -16.74 -14.07
CA ARG A 79 0.48 -15.99 -13.97
C ARG A 79 0.32 -14.70 -13.19
N MET A 80 -0.77 -13.96 -13.44
CA MET A 80 -0.99 -12.67 -12.79
C MET A 80 -1.33 -12.84 -11.31
N ARG A 81 -2.13 -13.86 -10.95
CA ARG A 81 -2.36 -14.27 -9.56
C ARG A 81 -1.04 -14.60 -8.85
N ALA A 82 -0.21 -15.46 -9.42
CA ALA A 82 1.06 -15.86 -8.81
C ALA A 82 2.00 -14.65 -8.60
N ARG A 83 1.97 -13.69 -9.54
CA ARG A 83 2.73 -12.44 -9.41
C ARG A 83 2.21 -11.55 -8.27
N LEU A 84 0.89 -11.39 -8.14
CA LEU A 84 0.28 -10.61 -7.07
C LEU A 84 0.50 -11.24 -5.70
N GLU A 85 0.45 -12.57 -5.60
CA GLU A 85 0.79 -13.31 -4.38
C GLU A 85 2.23 -13.05 -3.94
N LYS A 86 3.18 -13.05 -4.90
CA LYS A 86 4.57 -12.70 -4.60
C LYS A 86 4.73 -11.27 -4.08
N LEU A 87 3.99 -10.31 -4.65
CA LEU A 87 4.01 -8.93 -4.16
C LEU A 87 3.40 -8.81 -2.76
N PHE A 88 2.32 -9.56 -2.49
CA PHE A 88 1.69 -9.59 -1.17
C PHE A 88 2.66 -10.09 -0.10
N LEU A 89 3.36 -11.20 -0.37
CA LEU A 89 4.35 -11.77 0.54
C LEU A 89 5.57 -10.84 0.78
N SER A 90 5.83 -9.87 -0.11
CA SER A 90 6.90 -8.88 0.11
C SER A 90 6.52 -7.74 1.03
N LEU A 91 5.24 -7.59 1.36
CA LEU A 91 4.71 -6.60 2.31
C LEU A 91 4.41 -7.21 3.69
N ALA A 92 4.58 -8.53 3.85
CA ALA A 92 4.26 -9.29 5.06
C ALA A 92 5.48 -9.51 5.96
#